data_AF-D5WRT4-F1
#
_entry.id   AF-D5WRT4-F1
#
_cell.length_a   1.000
_cell.length_b   1.000
_cell.length_c   1.000
_cell.angle_alpha   90.00
_cell.angle_beta   90.00
_cell.angle_gamma   90.00
#
_symmetry.space_group_name_H-M   'P 1'
#
loop_
_entity.id
_entity.type
_entity.pdbx_description
1 polymer ?
#
loop_
_entity_poly.entity_id
_entity_poly.type
_entity_poly.pdbx_seq_one_letter_code
_entity_poly.pdbx_strand_id
1 'polypeptide(L)'
;MKMVPTIASIFVLLVTGCFDSAAVKNESAQSTAQPSSFTEEKAIAKVNCVLGTAFPDKPGTVQCKVGAGGPPGRTVPATLQTKVQKDGPSSYLVTFIEQWSAQDFNSGGNTNKSTLEHYWTFKVTPNGSALLSQGGDFPPQAAL
;
A
#
# COMPACT_ATOMS: atom_id res chain seq x y z
N MET A 1 -46.27 9.36 33.03
CA MET A 1 -45.12 9.34 33.97
C MET A 1 -44.31 8.10 33.64
N LYS A 2 -43.04 8.09 33.24
CA LYS A 2 -41.94 9.06 33.33
C LYS A 2 -41.13 9.06 32.02
N MET A 3 -40.83 10.24 31.51
CA MET A 3 -39.79 10.49 30.50
C MET A 3 -38.41 10.32 31.15
N VAL A 4 -37.46 9.75 30.42
CA VAL A 4 -36.03 9.79 30.75
C VAL A 4 -35.29 10.23 29.48
N PRO A 5 -34.71 11.44 29.43
CA PRO A 5 -33.83 11.84 28.33
C PRO A 5 -32.38 11.49 28.70
N THR A 6 -31.74 10.60 27.95
CA THR A 6 -30.30 10.36 28.05
C THR A 6 -29.58 11.28 27.08
N ILE A 7 -28.95 12.31 27.63
CA ILE A 7 -28.10 13.27 26.93
C ILE A 7 -26.77 12.56 26.63
N ALA A 8 -26.51 12.26 25.36
CA ALA A 8 -25.20 11.82 24.90
C ALA A 8 -24.34 13.05 24.59
N SER A 9 -23.45 13.40 25.51
CA SER A 9 -22.41 14.40 25.33
C SER A 9 -21.44 13.98 24.22
N ILE A 10 -21.48 14.67 23.08
CA ILE A 10 -20.49 14.52 22.01
C ILE A 10 -19.30 15.43 22.36
N PHE A 11 -18.19 14.82 22.79
CA PHE A 11 -16.91 15.49 22.88
C PHE A 11 -16.30 15.57 21.47
N VAL A 12 -16.34 16.75 20.85
CA VAL A 12 -15.60 17.04 19.61
C VAL A 12 -14.16 17.41 20.00
N LEU A 13 -13.22 16.50 19.78
CA LEU A 13 -11.80 16.82 19.83
C LEU A 13 -11.39 17.50 18.51
N LEU A 14 -11.32 18.83 18.55
CA LEU A 14 -10.68 19.66 17.53
C LEU A 14 -9.18 19.35 17.53
N VAL A 15 -8.69 18.69 16.49
CA VAL A 15 -7.26 18.57 16.23
C VAL A 15 -6.84 19.80 15.42
N THR A 16 -6.14 20.71 16.08
CA THR A 16 -5.54 21.91 15.51
C THR A 16 -4.16 21.61 14.90
N GLY A 17 -3.93 22.02 13.65
CA GLY A 17 -2.60 22.16 13.02
C GLY A 17 -2.45 21.37 11.70
N CYS A 18 -1.91 21.87 10.59
CA CYS A 18 -1.22 23.13 10.30
C CYS A 18 -1.91 23.86 9.13
N PHE A 19 -2.28 25.13 9.33
CA PHE A 19 -2.69 26.02 8.23
C PHE A 19 -1.55 26.98 7.94
N ASP A 20 -0.84 26.76 6.84
CA ASP A 20 0.06 27.76 6.25
C ASP A 20 -0.81 28.82 5.56
N SER A 21 -0.70 30.06 6.04
CA SER A 21 -1.36 31.22 5.45
C SER A 21 -0.47 31.81 4.36
N ALA A 22 -0.85 31.62 3.10
CA ALA A 22 -0.31 32.38 1.98
C ALA A 22 -1.45 33.15 1.29
N ALA A 23 -1.21 34.45 1.10
CA ALA A 23 -2.15 35.49 0.72
C ALA A 23 -2.74 35.33 -0.70
N VAL A 24 -3.99 35.79 -0.82
CA VAL A 24 -4.86 35.79 -2.01
C VAL A 24 -4.49 36.88 -3.02
N LYS A 25 -4.51 36.57 -4.33
CA LYS A 25 -4.86 37.52 -5.41
C LYS A 25 -5.64 36.85 -6.57
N ASN A 26 -6.90 37.28 -6.68
CA ASN A 26 -7.92 37.35 -7.75
C ASN A 26 -8.01 36.41 -8.97
N GLU A 27 -9.21 35.81 -9.05
CA GLU A 27 -10.19 35.73 -10.15
C GLU A 27 -9.74 35.54 -11.61
N SER A 28 -10.06 34.35 -12.15
CA SER A 28 -10.80 34.21 -13.41
C SER A 28 -11.57 32.89 -13.38
N ALA A 29 -12.88 32.96 -13.55
CA ALA A 29 -13.80 31.83 -13.47
C ALA A 29 -13.58 30.83 -14.61
N GLN A 30 -13.24 29.58 -14.28
CA GLN A 30 -13.56 28.43 -15.13
C GLN A 30 -13.63 27.12 -14.34
N SER A 31 -14.85 26.57 -14.32
CA SER A 31 -15.18 25.14 -14.31
C SER A 31 -15.00 24.35 -13.00
N THR A 32 -16.14 24.11 -12.34
CA THR A 32 -16.49 22.91 -11.56
C THR A 32 -15.35 22.28 -10.75
N ALA A 33 -15.24 22.68 -9.48
CA ALA A 33 -14.59 21.85 -8.48
C ALA A 33 -15.29 20.49 -8.42
N GLN A 34 -14.71 19.47 -9.07
CA GLN A 34 -15.14 18.09 -8.94
C GLN A 34 -14.52 17.53 -7.65
N PRO A 35 -15.33 17.07 -6.67
CA PRO A 35 -14.83 16.63 -5.38
C PRO A 35 -14.14 15.25 -5.51
N SER A 36 -12.93 15.16 -4.96
CA SER A 36 -12.15 13.94 -4.67
C SER A 36 -12.07 12.88 -5.78
N SER A 37 -11.23 13.09 -6.80
CA SER A 37 -10.78 11.95 -7.61
C SER A 37 -9.94 10.99 -6.76
N PHE A 38 -10.32 9.73 -6.76
CA PHE A 38 -9.50 8.65 -6.23
C PHE A 38 -8.42 8.38 -7.27
N THR A 39 -7.18 8.68 -6.91
CA THR A 39 -6.03 8.58 -7.81
C THR A 39 -5.29 7.26 -7.60
N GLU A 40 -4.39 6.98 -8.52
CA GLU A 40 -3.51 5.81 -8.50
C GLU A 40 -2.58 5.80 -7.28
N GLU A 41 -1.97 6.94 -6.96
CA GLU A 41 -1.08 7.10 -5.80
C GLU A 41 -1.83 6.84 -4.50
N LYS A 42 -3.09 7.30 -4.41
CA LYS A 42 -3.98 7.00 -3.28
C LYS A 42 -4.32 5.52 -3.20
N ALA A 43 -4.46 4.84 -4.34
CA ALA A 43 -4.69 3.40 -4.38
C ALA A 43 -3.49 2.62 -3.88
N ILE A 44 -2.27 2.97 -4.32
CA ILE A 44 -1.02 2.35 -3.87
C ILE A 44 -0.83 2.56 -2.37
N ALA A 45 -0.91 3.81 -1.91
CA ALA A 45 -0.69 4.16 -0.49
C ALA A 45 -1.63 3.40 0.47
N LYS A 46 -2.88 3.17 0.06
CA LYS A 46 -3.86 2.43 0.89
C LYS A 46 -3.45 0.98 1.15
N VAL A 47 -2.75 0.34 0.20
CA VAL A 47 -2.36 -1.07 0.32
C VAL A 47 -0.92 -1.23 0.81
N ASN A 48 -0.03 -0.30 0.47
CA ASN A 48 1.38 -0.38 0.88
C ASN A 48 1.53 -0.44 2.41
N CYS A 49 0.67 0.25 3.16
CA CYS A 49 0.62 0.18 4.63
C CYS A 49 0.30 -1.23 5.19
N VAL A 50 -0.33 -2.11 4.40
CA VAL A 50 -0.76 -3.44 4.84
C VAL A 50 0.36 -4.48 4.68
N LEU A 51 1.20 -4.34 3.65
CA LEU A 51 2.21 -5.34 3.31
C LEU A 51 3.46 -5.27 4.19
N GLY A 52 3.71 -4.15 4.88
CA GLY A 52 4.88 -3.99 5.77
C GLY A 52 6.24 -3.94 5.05
N THR A 53 6.24 -4.07 3.72
CA THR A 53 7.42 -3.97 2.84
C THR A 53 7.39 -2.63 2.09
N ALA A 54 8.54 -1.99 1.91
CA ALA A 54 8.64 -0.66 1.31
C ALA A 54 8.56 -0.70 -0.23
N PHE A 55 7.42 -1.12 -0.79
CA PHE A 55 7.19 -1.05 -2.23
C PHE A 55 7.18 0.41 -2.73
N PRO A 56 7.53 0.65 -4.01
CA PRO A 56 7.38 1.95 -4.65
C PRO A 56 5.96 2.52 -4.47
N ASP A 57 5.88 3.81 -4.13
CA ASP A 57 4.65 4.58 -3.96
C ASP A 57 3.97 5.00 -5.28
N LYS A 58 4.68 4.76 -6.39
CA LYS A 58 4.24 4.92 -7.78
C LYS A 58 4.60 3.67 -8.57
N PRO A 59 4.00 3.42 -9.74
CA PRO A 59 4.42 2.31 -10.58
C PRO A 59 5.91 2.39 -10.90
N GLY A 60 6.56 1.25 -10.82
CA GLY A 60 7.99 1.17 -11.05
C GLY A 60 8.62 0.07 -10.24
N THR A 61 9.95 0.07 -10.27
CA THR A 61 10.78 -0.96 -9.66
C THR A 61 11.88 -0.29 -8.85
N VAL A 62 12.17 -0.82 -7.66
CA VAL A 62 13.27 -0.40 -6.81
C VAL A 62 14.02 -1.62 -6.26
N GLN A 63 15.32 -1.46 -6.05
CA GLN A 63 16.10 -2.42 -5.28
C GLN A 63 16.02 -2.07 -3.80
N CYS A 64 15.95 -3.08 -2.94
CA CYS A 64 15.89 -2.89 -1.51
C CYS A 64 16.52 -4.08 -0.76
N LYS A 65 16.42 -4.04 0.57
CA LYS A 65 16.66 -5.19 1.43
C LYS A 65 15.36 -5.53 2.15
N VAL A 66 15.00 -6.80 2.15
CA VAL A 66 13.82 -7.32 2.86
C VAL A 66 14.27 -8.22 4.01
N GLY A 67 13.47 -8.28 5.06
CA GLY A 67 13.72 -9.20 6.17
C GLY A 67 13.68 -10.64 5.66
N ALA A 68 14.67 -11.44 6.03
CA ALA A 68 14.63 -12.88 5.83
C ALA A 68 14.36 -13.53 7.18
N GLY A 69 13.48 -14.53 7.22
CA GLY A 69 13.23 -15.27 8.46
C GLY A 69 14.47 -16.07 8.91
N GLY A 70 14.34 -16.71 10.08
CA GLY A 70 15.46 -17.23 10.86
C GLY A 70 15.95 -16.22 11.92
N PRO A 71 17.27 -16.14 12.22
CA PRO A 71 17.79 -15.27 13.26
C PRO A 71 17.38 -13.80 13.08
N PRO A 72 17.03 -13.09 14.18
CA PRO A 72 16.64 -11.68 14.12
C PRO A 72 17.67 -10.81 13.40
N GLY A 73 17.20 -9.91 12.53
CA GLY A 73 18.04 -8.93 11.84
C GLY A 73 18.66 -9.42 10.53
N ARG A 74 18.37 -10.64 10.08
CA ARG A 74 18.79 -11.11 8.75
C ARG A 74 17.98 -10.38 7.66
N THR A 75 18.67 -9.94 6.62
CA THR A 75 18.05 -9.34 5.43
C THR A 75 18.67 -9.89 4.15
N VAL A 76 17.90 -9.93 3.07
CA VAL A 76 18.40 -10.31 1.73
C VAL A 76 18.14 -9.20 0.72
N PRO A 77 18.99 -9.06 -0.32
CA PRO A 77 18.69 -8.18 -1.44
C PRO A 77 17.41 -8.61 -2.16
N ALA A 78 16.55 -7.66 -2.47
CA ALA A 78 15.32 -7.90 -3.22
C ALA A 78 15.05 -6.78 -4.23
N THR A 79 14.24 -7.11 -5.22
CA THR A 79 13.66 -6.17 -6.16
C THR A 79 12.15 -6.08 -5.90
N LEU A 80 11.66 -4.88 -5.66
CA LEU A 80 10.25 -4.61 -5.42
C LEU A 80 9.68 -3.86 -6.62
N GLN A 81 8.56 -4.35 -7.13
CA GLN A 81 7.85 -3.73 -8.24
C GLN A 81 6.40 -3.44 -7.85
N THR A 82 5.95 -2.23 -8.18
CA THR A 82 4.55 -1.82 -8.10
C THR A 82 4.01 -1.65 -9.50
N LYS A 83 2.87 -2.28 -9.80
CA LYS A 83 2.10 -2.09 -11.04
C LYS A 83 0.69 -1.63 -10.68
N VAL A 84 0.13 -0.74 -11.49
CA VAL A 84 -1.25 -0.32 -11.33
C VAL A 84 -1.96 -0.37 -12.67
N GLN A 85 -3.20 -0.84 -12.64
CA GLN A 85 -4.12 -0.85 -13.77
C GLN A 85 -5.45 -0.24 -13.33
N LYS A 86 -6.04 0.61 -14.17
CA LYS A 86 -7.38 1.15 -13.92
C LYS A 86 -8.45 0.06 -14.16
N ASP A 87 -9.32 -0.15 -13.18
CA ASP A 87 -10.41 -1.16 -13.21
C ASP A 87 -11.80 -0.52 -13.35
N GLY A 88 -11.90 0.79 -13.15
CA GLY A 88 -13.14 1.56 -13.30
C GLY A 88 -12.93 3.05 -13.03
N PRO A 89 -14.01 3.85 -12.99
CA PRO A 89 -13.92 5.31 -12.78
C PRO A 89 -13.14 5.68 -11.51
N SER A 90 -13.38 4.93 -10.43
CA SER A 90 -12.74 5.11 -9.13
C SER A 90 -12.24 3.77 -8.57
N SER A 91 -11.70 2.89 -9.43
CA SER A 91 -11.14 1.63 -8.97
C SER A 91 -9.87 1.28 -9.72
N TYR A 92 -8.93 0.66 -9.01
CA TYR A 92 -7.63 0.26 -9.51
C TYR A 92 -7.32 -1.16 -9.07
N LEU A 93 -6.63 -1.91 -9.93
CA LEU A 93 -5.90 -3.11 -9.57
C LEU A 93 -4.46 -2.71 -9.28
N VAL A 94 -4.01 -2.94 -8.06
CA VAL A 94 -2.63 -2.69 -7.64
C VAL A 94 -1.95 -4.04 -7.44
N THR A 95 -0.86 -4.27 -8.16
CA THR A 95 -0.06 -5.49 -8.04
C THR A 95 1.32 -5.15 -7.52
N PHE A 96 1.70 -5.80 -6.43
CA PHE A 96 3.02 -5.75 -5.83
C PHE A 96 3.74 -7.05 -6.13
N ILE A 97 5.00 -6.96 -6.56
CA ILE A 97 5.84 -8.11 -6.91
C ILE A 97 7.18 -7.96 -6.19
N GLU A 98 7.51 -8.95 -5.37
CA GLU A 98 8.76 -9.05 -4.64
C GLU A 98 9.60 -10.17 -5.28
N GLN A 99 10.85 -9.87 -5.63
CA GLN A 99 11.77 -10.83 -6.23
C GLN A 99 13.08 -10.89 -5.44
N TRP A 100 13.62 -12.09 -5.22
CA TRP A 100 14.88 -12.30 -4.51
C TRP A 100 15.67 -13.48 -5.10
N SER A 101 16.94 -13.60 -4.72
CA SER A 101 17.77 -14.71 -5.17
C SER A 101 17.49 -15.96 -4.35
N ALA A 102 17.33 -17.11 -5.01
CA ALA A 102 17.25 -18.39 -4.31
C ALA A 102 18.56 -18.72 -3.57
N GLN A 103 19.69 -18.21 -4.06
CA GLN A 103 21.02 -18.44 -3.50
C GLN A 103 21.19 -17.83 -2.11
N ASP A 104 20.39 -16.82 -1.76
CA ASP A 104 20.42 -16.20 -0.45
C ASP A 104 19.83 -17.12 0.64
N PHE A 105 19.14 -18.18 0.25
CA PHE A 105 18.54 -19.17 1.12
C PHE A 105 19.26 -20.50 0.95
N ASN A 106 20.18 -20.82 1.87
CA ASN A 106 20.91 -22.08 1.96
C ASN A 106 20.01 -23.28 2.34
N SER A 107 18.76 -23.31 1.89
CA SER A 107 17.94 -24.52 1.99
C SER A 107 18.42 -25.48 0.91
N GLY A 108 18.93 -26.64 1.32
CA GLY A 108 19.50 -27.69 0.46
C GLY A 108 18.53 -28.35 -0.52
N GLY A 109 17.51 -27.64 -0.98
CA GLY A 109 16.64 -28.01 -2.09
C GLY A 109 17.16 -27.36 -3.36
N ASN A 110 17.48 -28.20 -4.34
CA ASN A 110 17.90 -27.83 -5.68
C ASN A 110 16.81 -26.98 -6.36
N THR A 111 16.81 -25.67 -6.13
CA THR A 111 15.95 -24.74 -6.85
C THR A 111 16.62 -24.47 -8.19
N ASN A 112 16.14 -25.11 -9.25
CA ASN A 112 16.57 -24.82 -10.64
C ASN A 112 16.29 -23.35 -11.07
N LYS A 113 15.72 -22.54 -10.19
CA LYS A 113 15.47 -21.11 -10.38
C LYS A 113 16.53 -20.30 -9.64
N SER A 114 17.24 -19.44 -10.35
CA SER A 114 18.13 -18.44 -9.74
C SER A 114 17.37 -17.34 -9.00
N THR A 115 16.13 -17.08 -9.41
CA THR A 115 15.29 -15.98 -8.92
C THR A 115 13.94 -16.53 -8.48
N LEU A 116 13.52 -16.14 -7.28
CA LEU A 116 12.23 -16.43 -6.69
C LEU A 116 11.37 -15.17 -6.73
N GLU A 117 10.05 -15.34 -6.76
CA GLU A 117 9.09 -14.23 -6.86
C GLU A 117 7.82 -14.51 -6.08
N HIS A 118 7.31 -13.50 -5.36
CA HIS A 118 5.96 -13.48 -4.81
C HIS A 118 5.18 -12.27 -5.31
N TYR A 119 3.88 -12.41 -5.51
CA TYR A 119 3.02 -11.30 -5.88
C TYR A 119 1.75 -11.22 -5.03
N TRP A 120 1.22 -10.00 -4.93
CA TRP A 120 -0.08 -9.71 -4.35
C TRP A 120 -0.82 -8.72 -5.26
N THR A 121 -2.05 -9.06 -5.63
CA THR A 121 -2.93 -8.20 -6.42
C THR A 121 -4.15 -7.82 -5.59
N PHE A 122 -4.39 -6.52 -5.48
CA PHE A 122 -5.49 -5.94 -4.73
C PHE A 122 -6.42 -5.18 -5.67
N LYS A 123 -7.72 -5.28 -5.41
CA LYS A 123 -8.70 -4.30 -5.90
C LYS A 123 -8.81 -3.18 -4.89
N VAL A 124 -8.66 -1.94 -5.35
CA VAL A 124 -8.68 -0.76 -4.48
C VAL A 124 -9.74 0.21 -4.96
N THR A 125 -10.47 0.78 -4.00
CA THR A 125 -11.54 1.75 -4.17
C THR A 125 -11.42 2.86 -3.11
N PRO A 126 -12.18 3.97 -3.23
CA PRO A 126 -12.23 4.98 -2.18
C PRO A 126 -12.62 4.40 -0.81
N ASN A 127 -13.48 3.38 -0.81
CA ASN A 127 -14.06 2.81 0.41
C ASN A 127 -13.17 1.74 1.06
N GLY A 128 -12.22 1.17 0.33
CA GLY A 128 -11.41 0.08 0.87
C GLY A 128 -10.53 -0.62 -0.17
N SER A 129 -9.81 -1.63 0.30
CA SER A 129 -9.03 -2.54 -0.54
C SER A 129 -9.40 -3.99 -0.23
N ALA A 130 -9.28 -4.87 -1.22
CA ALA A 130 -9.49 -6.30 -1.05
C ALA A 130 -8.39 -7.05 -1.81
N LEU A 131 -7.76 -8.03 -1.17
CA LEU A 131 -6.84 -8.94 -1.84
C LEU A 131 -7.64 -9.82 -2.82
N LEU A 132 -7.29 -9.77 -4.10
CA LEU A 132 -7.90 -10.61 -5.14
C LEU A 132 -7.14 -11.92 -5.31
N SER A 133 -5.81 -11.84 -5.35
CA SER A 133 -4.95 -12.98 -5.57
C SER A 133 -3.56 -12.72 -4.99
N GLN A 134 -2.90 -13.79 -4.56
CA GLN A 134 -1.48 -13.80 -4.22
C GLN A 134 -0.89 -15.15 -4.62
N GLY A 135 0.42 -15.21 -4.83
CA GLY A 135 1.09 -16.47 -5.17
C GLY A 135 2.54 -16.28 -5.57
N GLY A 136 3.12 -17.35 -6.11
CA GLY A 136 4.55 -17.45 -6.36
C GLY A 136 5.25 -18.28 -5.28
N ASP A 137 6.53 -17.98 -5.06
CA ASP A 137 7.38 -18.59 -4.05
C ASP A 137 7.12 -17.97 -2.67
N PHE A 138 7.40 -18.68 -1.57
CA PHE A 138 7.19 -18.12 -0.22
C PHE A 138 8.14 -16.95 0.03
N PRO A 139 7.63 -15.78 0.45
CA PRO A 139 8.47 -14.60 0.56
C PRO A 139 9.51 -14.74 1.69
N PRO A 140 10.66 -14.06 1.59
CA PRO A 140 11.78 -14.12 2.54
C PRO A 140 11.38 -14.06 4.01
N GLN A 141 10.45 -13.16 4.34
CA GLN A 141 9.93 -12.89 5.67
C GLN A 141 9.13 -14.06 6.25
N ALA A 142 8.66 -14.98 5.41
CA ALA A 142 7.90 -16.16 5.82
C ALA A 142 8.75 -17.44 5.92
N ALA A 143 10.04 -17.39 5.58
CA ALA A 143 10.95 -18.53 5.68
C ALA A 143 11.41 -18.74 7.13
N LEU A 144 10.79 -19.68 7.86
CA LEU A 144 11.17 -20.06 9.22
C LEU A 144 12.38 -21.02 9.25
#